data_AF-A0A935UMS4-F1
#
_entry.id   AF-A0A935UMS4-F1
#
_cell.length_a   1.000
_cell.length_b   1.000
_cell.length_c   1.000
_cell.angle_alpha   90.00
_cell.angle_beta   90.00
_cell.angle_gamma   90.00
#
_symmetry.space_group_name_H-M   'P 1'
#
loop_
_entity.id
_entity.type
_entity.pdbx_description
1 polymer ?
#
loop_
_entity_poly.entity_id
_entity_poly.type
_entity_poly.pdbx_seq_one_letter_code
_entity_poly.pdbx_strand_id
1 'polypeptide(L)'
;MTTDHGEAFNDDRANFWGHGTNYTKFEVQVPLIIRFPDRAPASLRALHLAADIPPTLLTPLLRLHVRPRDYANGRDLIDAAAGRAPTSSRATSTTPSSSATTSTRSRPLSTRKYRFDDAKAAGGDPPPGLLRSVMEEINRFYR
;
A
#
# COMPACT_ATOMS: atom_id res chain seq x y z
N MET A 1 -0.70 -15.72 -5.32
CA MET A 1 0.34 -15.30 -6.27
C MET A 1 0.33 -13.80 -6.36
N THR A 2 1.50 -13.17 -6.22
CA THR A 2 1.73 -11.72 -6.33
C THR A 2 3.18 -11.48 -6.73
N THR A 3 3.54 -10.23 -7.03
CA THR A 3 4.93 -9.74 -7.03
C THR A 3 5.15 -8.81 -5.83
N ASP A 4 6.39 -8.58 -5.45
CA ASP A 4 6.79 -7.70 -4.35
C ASP A 4 6.82 -6.22 -4.77
N HIS A 5 7.01 -5.95 -6.06
CA HIS A 5 6.91 -4.62 -6.68
C HIS A 5 6.46 -4.71 -8.15
N GLY A 6 6.08 -3.55 -8.70
CA GLY A 6 5.92 -3.35 -10.14
C GLY A 6 7.16 -2.70 -10.76
N GLU A 7 7.25 -2.75 -12.09
CA GLU A 7 8.35 -2.19 -12.88
C GLU A 7 7.80 -1.11 -13.80
N ALA A 8 8.31 0.12 -13.71
CA ALA A 8 7.91 1.19 -14.62
C ALA A 8 8.69 1.12 -15.94
N PHE A 9 7.97 1.23 -17.06
CA PHE A 9 8.50 1.29 -18.42
C PHE A 9 8.20 2.64 -19.08
N ASN A 10 8.26 3.71 -18.29
CA ASN A 10 7.84 5.06 -18.67
C ASN A 10 6.34 5.17 -19.05
N ASP A 11 5.50 4.36 -18.41
CA ASP A 11 4.05 4.33 -18.60
C ASP A 11 3.39 5.68 -18.29
N ASP A 12 3.90 6.41 -17.30
CA ASP A 12 3.46 7.76 -16.93
C ASP A 12 3.88 8.85 -17.96
N ARG A 13 4.75 8.52 -18.92
CA ARG A 13 5.45 9.47 -19.81
C ARG A 13 6.15 10.59 -19.03
N ALA A 14 6.61 10.29 -17.82
CA ALA A 14 7.32 11.17 -16.91
C ALA A 14 8.83 10.87 -16.85
N ASN A 15 9.31 10.02 -17.76
CA ASN A 15 10.67 9.47 -17.83
C ASN A 15 11.05 8.64 -16.58
N PHE A 16 10.09 7.87 -16.07
CA PHE A 16 10.31 6.96 -14.95
C PHE A 16 10.52 5.55 -15.46
N TRP A 17 11.64 4.95 -15.08
CA TRP A 17 12.08 3.63 -15.49
C TRP A 17 12.53 2.85 -14.27
N GLY A 18 12.23 1.57 -14.22
CA GLY A 18 12.62 0.72 -13.11
C GLY A 18 11.65 0.76 -11.94
N HIS A 19 12.17 0.46 -10.75
CA HIS A 19 11.41 0.42 -9.50
C HIS A 19 12.21 1.04 -8.34
N GLY A 20 11.52 1.36 -7.24
CA GLY A 20 12.15 1.82 -6.00
C GLY A 20 12.64 3.27 -6.03
N THR A 21 12.20 4.07 -7.00
CA THR A 21 12.67 5.45 -7.16
C THR A 21 11.56 6.46 -7.09
N ASN A 22 10.43 6.23 -7.79
CA ASN A 22 9.35 7.20 -7.88
C ASN A 22 8.16 6.81 -7.01
N TYR A 23 7.84 5.52 -6.86
CA TYR A 23 6.64 5.02 -6.17
C TYR A 23 5.33 5.43 -6.85
N THR A 24 5.33 5.50 -8.19
CA THR A 24 4.10 5.67 -8.95
C THR A 24 3.29 4.38 -8.93
N LYS A 25 2.04 4.44 -9.41
CA LYS A 25 1.17 3.27 -9.54
C LYS A 25 1.87 2.11 -10.27
N PHE A 26 2.69 2.38 -11.28
CA PHE A 26 3.39 1.34 -12.03
C PHE A 26 4.53 0.66 -11.26
N GLU A 27 5.14 1.35 -10.28
CA GLU A 27 6.17 0.76 -9.40
C GLU A 27 5.57 -0.01 -8.21
N VAL A 28 4.34 0.31 -7.77
CA VAL A 28 3.78 -0.23 -6.51
C VAL A 28 2.51 -1.07 -6.67
N GLN A 29 1.78 -0.95 -7.78
CA GLN A 29 0.60 -1.78 -8.03
C GLN A 29 1.04 -3.13 -8.60
N VAL A 30 0.55 -4.20 -7.98
CA VAL A 30 0.89 -5.57 -8.32
C VAL A 30 -0.37 -6.41 -8.51
N PRO A 31 -0.37 -7.41 -9.41
CA PRO A 31 -1.46 -8.38 -9.46
C PRO A 31 -1.48 -9.21 -8.17
N LEU A 32 -2.68 -9.45 -7.62
CA LEU A 32 -2.89 -10.36 -6.51
C LEU A 32 -3.99 -11.36 -6.85
N ILE A 33 -3.62 -12.64 -6.91
CA ILE A 33 -4.55 -13.75 -7.13
C ILE A 33 -4.46 -14.68 -5.93
N ILE A 34 -5.59 -14.92 -5.26
CA ILE A 34 -5.68 -15.83 -4.13
C ILE A 34 -6.67 -16.93 -4.49
N ARG A 35 -6.21 -18.19 -4.46
CA ARG A 35 -7.09 -19.35 -4.49
C ARG A 35 -7.48 -19.69 -3.07
N PHE A 36 -8.71 -19.38 -2.70
CA PHE A 36 -9.25 -19.63 -1.36
C PHE A 36 -10.21 -20.83 -1.43
N PRO A 37 -10.00 -21.90 -0.64
CA PRO A 37 -10.95 -23.02 -0.56
C PRO A 37 -12.33 -22.54 -0.13
N ASP A 38 -13.37 -23.20 -0.64
CA ASP A 38 -14.76 -23.02 -0.21
C ASP A 38 -15.29 -21.58 -0.33
N ARG A 39 -14.70 -20.77 -1.22
CA ARG A 39 -15.14 -19.42 -1.55
C ARG A 39 -15.42 -19.31 -3.04
N ALA A 40 -16.52 -18.63 -3.37
CA ALA A 40 -16.83 -18.29 -4.75
C ALA A 40 -15.79 -17.29 -5.31
N PRO A 41 -15.47 -17.36 -6.62
CA PRO A 41 -14.62 -16.37 -7.27
C PRO A 41 -15.20 -14.95 -7.10
N ALA A 42 -14.33 -13.99 -6.78
CA ALA A 42 -14.69 -12.59 -6.66
C ALA A 42 -13.55 -11.68 -7.14
N SER A 43 -13.90 -10.47 -7.59
CA SER A 43 -12.95 -9.41 -7.93
C SER A 43 -13.10 -8.27 -6.94
N LEU A 44 -12.02 -7.98 -6.22
CA LEU A 44 -11.95 -6.85 -5.29
C LEU A 44 -11.28 -5.67 -6.00
N ARG A 45 -11.98 -4.52 -6.05
CA ARG A 45 -11.51 -3.30 -6.74
C ARG A 45 -11.02 -2.20 -5.80
N ALA A 46 -11.08 -2.42 -4.49
CA ALA A 46 -10.63 -1.45 -3.50
C ALA A 46 -9.09 -1.41 -3.41
N LEU A 47 -8.57 -0.36 -2.76
CA LEU A 47 -7.13 -0.25 -2.48
C LEU A 47 -6.72 -1.27 -1.40
N HIS A 48 -5.89 -2.23 -1.81
CA HIS A 48 -5.30 -3.24 -0.95
C HIS A 48 -3.77 -3.09 -0.93
N LEU A 49 -3.16 -3.46 0.19
CA LEU A 49 -1.70 -3.49 0.37
C LEU A 49 -1.23 -4.93 0.57
N ALA A 50 0.04 -5.19 0.28
CA ALA A 50 0.66 -6.49 0.61
C ALA A 50 0.54 -6.83 2.11
N ALA A 51 0.50 -5.83 2.99
CA ALA A 51 0.30 -5.99 4.44
C ALA A 51 -1.09 -6.53 4.82
N ASP A 52 -2.07 -6.50 3.90
CA ASP A 52 -3.41 -7.07 4.10
C ASP A 52 -3.41 -8.60 3.89
N ILE A 53 -2.39 -9.16 3.23
CA ILE A 53 -2.30 -10.61 2.96
C ILE A 53 -2.14 -11.44 4.26
N PRO A 54 -1.20 -11.12 5.18
CA PRO A 54 -1.04 -11.90 6.41
C PRO A 54 -2.33 -12.05 7.24
N PRO A 55 -3.08 -11.00 7.59
CA PRO A 55 -4.29 -11.19 8.38
C PRO A 55 -5.41 -11.92 7.64
N THR A 56 -5.47 -11.80 6.30
CA THR A 56 -6.43 -12.54 5.46
C THR A 56 -6.17 -14.04 5.44
N LEU A 57 -4.90 -14.44 5.44
CA LEU A 57 -4.54 -15.86 5.33
C LEU A 57 -4.33 -16.48 6.71
N LEU A 58 -3.55 -15.84 7.59
CA LEU A 58 -3.12 -16.43 8.86
C LEU A 58 -4.26 -16.54 9.87
N THR A 59 -5.15 -15.54 9.98
CA THR A 59 -6.27 -15.59 10.93
C THR A 59 -7.16 -16.81 10.70
N PRO A 60 -7.75 -17.01 9.49
CA PRO A 60 -8.64 -18.14 9.26
C PRO A 60 -7.89 -19.47 9.15
N LEU A 61 -6.70 -19.49 8.51
CA LEU A 61 -5.99 -20.74 8.24
C LEU A 61 -5.40 -21.36 9.52
N LEU A 62 -4.82 -20.52 10.38
CA LEU A 62 -4.18 -20.96 11.62
C LEU A 62 -5.10 -20.82 12.84
N ARG A 63 -6.34 -20.36 12.65
CA ARG A 63 -7.33 -20.12 13.72
C ARG A 63 -6.74 -19.27 14.85
N LEU A 64 -6.06 -18.20 14.49
CA LEU A 64 -5.46 -17.30 15.46
C LEU A 64 -6.55 -16.60 16.28
N HIS A 65 -6.39 -16.61 17.61
CA HIS A 65 -7.29 -15.92 18.54
C HIS A 65 -6.79 -14.51 18.91
N VAL A 66 -5.61 -14.13 18.42
CA VAL A 66 -5.03 -12.79 18.59
C VAL A 66 -5.60 -11.83 17.56
N ARG A 67 -5.70 -10.55 17.91
CA ARG A 67 -6.24 -9.54 16.99
C ARG A 67 -5.26 -9.32 15.84
N PRO A 68 -5.70 -9.14 14.59
CA PRO A 68 -4.83 -8.80 13.44
C PRO A 68 -3.81 -7.70 13.72
N ARG A 69 -4.24 -6.65 14.42
CA ARG A 69 -3.41 -5.50 14.82
C ARG A 69 -2.19 -5.89 15.66
N ASP A 70 -2.23 -7.01 16.37
CA ASP A 70 -1.15 -7.44 17.25
C ASP A 70 -0.01 -8.14 16.47
N TYR A 71 -0.18 -8.45 15.18
CA TYR A 71 0.85 -9.13 14.38
C TYR A 71 0.98 -8.64 12.91
N ALA A 72 0.05 -7.84 12.39
CA ALA A 72 0.14 -7.30 11.02
C ALA A 72 -0.44 -5.89 10.90
N ASN A 73 0.20 -5.04 10.09
CA ASN A 73 -0.26 -3.66 9.85
C ASN A 73 -1.47 -3.57 8.92
N GLY A 74 -1.76 -4.59 8.11
CA GLY A 74 -2.95 -4.61 7.27
C GLY A 74 -4.20 -5.17 7.95
N ARG A 75 -5.20 -5.41 7.12
CA ARG A 75 -6.52 -5.93 7.50
C ARG A 75 -6.94 -7.07 6.59
N ASP A 76 -7.97 -7.81 6.98
CA ASP A 76 -8.56 -8.86 6.15
C ASP A 76 -9.07 -8.28 4.82
N LEU A 77 -8.67 -8.88 3.69
CA LEU A 77 -9.07 -8.50 2.33
C LEU A 77 -10.52 -8.85 2.02
N ILE A 78 -11.03 -9.94 2.61
CA ILE A 78 -12.34 -10.53 2.29
C ILE A 78 -13.44 -9.86 3.11
N ASP A 79 -13.16 -9.53 4.37
CA ASP A 79 -14.13 -8.91 5.30
C ASP A 79 -14.01 -7.37 5.36
N ALA A 80 -13.14 -6.78 4.53
CA ALA A 80 -12.97 -5.32 4.43
C ALA A 80 -14.14 -4.64 3.68
N ALA A 81 -15.34 -4.71 4.24
CA ALA A 81 -16.53 -4.02 3.74
C ALA A 81 -16.53 -2.50 4.00
N ALA A 82 -15.54 -1.94 4.70
CA ALA A 82 -15.49 -0.51 5.05
C ALA A 82 -14.27 0.20 4.45
N GLY A 83 -14.44 1.46 4.06
CA GLY A 83 -13.40 2.33 3.50
C GLY A 83 -12.08 2.31 4.28
N ARG A 84 -10.97 2.57 3.57
CA ARG A 84 -9.60 2.49 4.10
C ARG A 84 -9.10 3.87 4.53
N ALA A 85 -8.59 3.98 5.77
CA ALA A 85 -7.76 5.12 6.19
C ALA A 85 -6.43 5.12 5.41
N PRO A 86 -5.78 6.26 5.17
CA PRO A 86 -4.67 6.34 4.22
C PRO A 86 -3.42 5.65 4.78
N THR A 87 -2.57 5.11 3.90
CA THR A 87 -1.54 4.11 4.27
C THR A 87 -0.19 4.38 3.64
N SER A 88 0.85 3.72 4.14
CA SER A 88 2.24 3.90 3.70
C SER A 88 2.93 2.60 3.34
N SER A 89 3.84 2.65 2.38
CA SER A 89 4.90 1.65 2.22
C SER A 89 6.23 2.27 2.70
N ARG A 90 7.23 1.44 3.02
CA ARG A 90 8.55 1.93 3.45
C ARG A 90 9.62 1.33 2.56
N ALA A 91 10.53 2.18 2.08
CA ALA A 91 11.75 1.78 1.40
C ALA A 91 12.97 2.37 2.12
N THR A 92 14.13 1.78 1.89
CA THR A 92 15.39 2.02 2.63
C THR A 92 15.88 3.48 2.66
N SER A 93 15.38 4.36 1.78
CA SER A 93 15.71 5.79 1.75
C SER A 93 14.51 6.74 1.57
N THR A 94 13.27 6.20 1.51
CA THR A 94 12.06 6.99 1.24
C THR A 94 10.86 6.39 1.99
N THR A 95 10.04 7.25 2.58
CA THR A 95 8.70 6.90 3.11
C THR A 95 7.61 7.32 2.12
N PRO A 96 7.19 6.42 1.21
CA PRO A 96 5.98 6.64 0.42
C PRO A 96 4.73 6.57 1.30
N SER A 97 3.93 7.63 1.28
CA SER A 97 2.56 7.64 1.81
C SER A 97 1.61 7.87 0.63
N SER A 98 0.58 7.02 0.55
CA SER A 98 -0.49 7.17 -0.42
C SER A 98 -1.82 7.36 0.28
N SER A 99 -2.48 8.48 -0.05
CA SER A 99 -3.94 8.52 -0.02
C SER A 99 -4.47 7.90 -1.32
N ALA A 100 -5.75 7.56 -1.39
CA ALA A 100 -6.35 6.99 -2.60
C ALA A 100 -6.15 7.85 -3.87
N THR A 101 -5.63 9.07 -3.75
CA THR A 101 -5.47 10.02 -4.85
C THR A 101 -4.06 10.61 -4.96
N THR A 102 -3.20 10.55 -3.94
CA THR A 102 -1.89 11.24 -3.97
C THR A 102 -0.76 10.36 -3.44
N SER A 103 0.32 10.28 -4.23
CA SER A 103 1.61 9.74 -3.81
C SER A 103 2.51 10.86 -3.33
N THR A 104 3.07 10.69 -2.13
CA THR A 104 4.12 11.57 -1.60
C THR A 104 5.44 10.82 -1.53
N ARG A 105 6.48 11.37 -2.13
CA ARG A 105 7.85 10.88 -2.06
C ARG A 105 8.73 11.88 -1.33
N SER A 106 9.26 11.49 -0.17
CA SER A 106 10.19 12.29 0.62
C SER A 106 11.61 11.73 0.53
N ARG A 107 12.57 12.57 0.11
CA ARG A 107 14.01 12.35 0.10
C ARG A 107 14.67 13.37 1.04
N PRO A 108 15.92 13.14 1.51
CA PRO A 108 16.59 14.01 2.48
C PRO A 108 16.59 15.52 2.15
N LEU A 109 16.53 15.87 0.86
CA LEU A 109 16.58 17.25 0.37
C LEU A 109 15.38 17.66 -0.50
N SER A 110 14.39 16.77 -0.71
CA SER A 110 13.25 17.11 -1.56
C SER A 110 12.02 16.28 -1.23
N THR A 111 10.86 16.91 -1.28
CA THR A 111 9.57 16.20 -1.28
C THR A 111 8.88 16.46 -2.61
N ARG A 112 8.43 15.39 -3.28
CA ARG A 112 7.55 15.49 -4.45
C ARG A 112 6.19 14.88 -4.12
N LYS A 113 5.14 15.55 -4.58
CA LYS A 113 3.74 15.13 -4.47
C LYS A 113 3.15 15.10 -5.86
N TYR A 114 2.54 13.99 -6.22
CA TYR A 114 1.87 13.83 -7.50
C TYR A 114 0.65 12.93 -7.34
N ARG A 115 -0.28 12.97 -8.28
CA ARG A 115 -1.46 12.11 -8.19
C ARG A 115 -1.08 10.64 -8.38
N PHE A 116 -1.71 9.74 -7.62
CA PHE A 116 -1.38 8.31 -7.70
C PHE A 116 -1.62 7.72 -9.09
N ASP A 117 -2.64 8.23 -9.79
CA ASP A 117 -3.06 7.82 -11.13
C ASP A 117 -2.39 8.58 -12.29
N ASP A 118 -1.71 9.70 -12.01
CA ASP A 118 -1.00 10.52 -12.99
C ASP A 118 0.20 11.21 -12.33
N ALA A 119 1.40 10.69 -12.58
CA ALA A 119 2.60 11.20 -11.95
C ALA A 119 3.08 12.58 -12.45
N LYS A 120 2.48 13.11 -13.54
CA LYS A 120 2.75 14.47 -14.04
C LYS A 120 1.82 15.51 -13.44
N ALA A 121 0.67 15.08 -12.92
CA ALA A 121 -0.26 15.97 -12.24
C ALA A 121 0.18 16.21 -10.78
N ALA A 122 0.12 17.47 -10.35
CA ALA A 122 0.45 17.83 -8.97
C ALA A 122 -0.49 17.13 -7.98
N GLY A 123 0.10 16.56 -6.93
CA GLY A 123 -0.64 15.94 -5.83
C GLY A 123 -1.11 16.97 -4.82
N GLY A 124 -2.26 16.74 -4.20
CA GLY A 124 -2.75 17.59 -3.12
C GLY A 124 -1.93 17.41 -1.84
N ASP A 125 -2.15 18.29 -0.87
CA ASP A 125 -1.60 18.07 0.46
C ASP A 125 -2.26 16.84 1.11
N PRO A 126 -1.48 16.00 1.81
CA PRO A 126 -2.05 14.90 2.58
C PRO A 126 -3.00 15.47 3.65
N PRO A 127 -4.08 14.74 4.00
CA PRO A 127 -4.96 15.13 5.10
C PRO A 127 -4.19 15.41 6.38
N PRO A 128 -4.59 16.43 7.16
CA PRO A 128 -3.99 16.69 8.47
C PRO A 128 -3.98 15.42 9.33
N GLY A 129 -2.86 15.16 10.02
CA GLY A 129 -2.71 13.98 10.87
C GLY A 129 -2.33 12.69 10.14
N LEU A 130 -2.39 12.62 8.80
CA LEU A 130 -2.03 11.40 8.06
C LEU A 130 -0.59 10.96 8.32
N LEU A 131 0.37 11.89 8.31
CA LEU A 131 1.76 11.53 8.57
C LEU A 131 1.93 10.90 9.97
N ARG A 132 1.23 11.46 10.97
CA ARG A 132 1.25 10.94 12.33
C ARG A 132 0.68 9.52 12.37
N SER A 133 -0.51 9.29 11.80
CA SER A 133 -1.15 7.98 11.80
C SER A 133 -0.29 6.92 11.09
N VAL A 134 0.33 7.30 9.97
CA VAL A 134 1.27 6.46 9.22
C VAL A 134 2.50 6.11 10.06
N MET A 135 3.10 7.09 10.74
CA MET A 135 4.27 6.83 11.60
C MET A 135 3.92 5.96 12.80
N GLU A 136 2.76 6.17 13.44
CA GLU A 136 2.25 5.32 14.51
C GLU A 136 2.05 3.87 14.05
N GLU A 137 1.53 3.67 12.83
CA GLU A 137 1.33 2.34 12.25
C GLU A 137 2.65 1.64 11.91
N ILE A 138 3.58 2.33 11.24
CA ILE A 138 4.90 1.77 10.90
C ILE A 138 5.69 1.40 12.16
N ASN A 139 5.61 2.23 13.20
CA ASN A 139 6.39 2.04 14.42
C ASN A 139 5.76 1.07 15.42
N ARG A 140 4.55 0.56 15.16
CA ARG A 140 3.78 -0.24 16.13
C ARG A 140 4.50 -1.49 16.66
N PHE A 141 5.43 -2.04 15.88
CA PHE A 141 6.18 -3.24 16.25
C PHE A 141 7.62 -2.98 16.70
N TYR A 142 8.08 -1.73 16.66
CA TYR A 142 9.39 -1.35 17.15
C TYR A 142 9.27 -0.98 18.63
N ARG A 143 10.09 -1.60 19.48
CA ARG A 143 10.22 -1.32 20.91
C ARG A 143 11.58 -0.70 21.20
#